data_AF-A0A328YHH2-F1
#
_entry.id   AF-A0A328YHH2-F1
#
_cell.length_a   1.000
_cell.length_b   1.000
_cell.length_c   1.000
_cell.angle_alpha   90.00
_cell.angle_beta   90.00
_cell.angle_gamma   90.00
#
_symmetry.space_group_name_H-M   'P 1'
#
loop_
_entity.id
_entity.type
_entity.pdbx_description
1 polymer ?
#
loop_
_entity_poly.entity_id
_entity_poly.type
_entity_poly.pdbx_seq_one_letter_code
_entity_poly.pdbx_strand_id
1 'polypeptide(L)'
;MALKYCPECGSQVSEFAIQCIKCGYPINSNNNISKTSYLSNDKINNSEVSNVYAWIIAFTPIIGTFVQGFMFGFMNSFNSNHYYNFDSFWWVYIVLNSIFCVVDIQNLQKNNINTKGKYLSLWGFFFVPVYLFKRAELLNQNQTYFWIWILAFLISLFI
;
A
#
# COMPACT_ATOMS: atom_id res chain seq x y z
N MET A 1 13.66 48.45 8.03
CA MET A 1 12.79 47.57 8.85
C MET A 1 11.48 48.33 9.05
N ALA A 2 10.39 47.85 8.48
CA ALA A 2 9.08 48.49 8.62
C ALA A 2 8.38 48.00 9.90
N LEU A 3 7.81 48.93 10.66
CA LEU A 3 7.05 48.68 11.88
C LEU A 3 5.62 49.14 11.65
N LYS A 4 4.65 48.38 12.17
CA LYS A 4 3.23 48.73 12.14
C LYS A 4 2.65 48.76 13.54
N TYR A 5 1.58 49.51 13.73
CA TYR A 5 0.90 49.60 15.03
C TYR A 5 -0.11 48.46 15.18
N CYS A 6 -0.19 47.88 16.37
CA CYS A 6 -1.25 46.93 16.72
C CYS A 6 -2.60 47.67 16.80
N PRO A 7 -3.66 47.18 16.12
CA PRO A 7 -4.97 47.86 16.11
C PRO A 7 -5.69 47.81 17.46
N GLU A 8 -5.36 46.84 18.32
CA GLU A 8 -6.00 46.70 19.64
C GLU A 8 -5.31 47.55 20.72
N CYS A 9 -3.99 47.40 20.90
CA CYS A 9 -3.29 48.02 22.02
C CYS A 9 -2.41 49.21 21.64
N GLY A 10 -2.32 49.55 20.35
CA GLY A 10 -1.54 50.67 19.85
C GLY A 10 -0.01 50.52 19.97
N SER A 11 0.50 49.34 20.35
CA SER A 11 1.95 49.11 20.44
C SER A 11 2.59 48.98 19.06
N GLN A 12 3.81 49.49 18.87
CA GLN A 12 4.61 49.22 17.68
C GLN A 12 5.04 47.74 17.66
N VAL A 13 4.73 47.06 16.56
CA VAL A 13 5.08 45.67 16.32
C VAL A 13 5.78 45.53 14.97
N SER A 14 6.64 44.52 14.86
CA SER A 14 7.24 44.15 13.57
C SER A 14 6.15 43.77 12.58
N GLU A 15 6.32 44.15 11.32
CA GLU A 15 5.41 43.74 10.24
C GLU A 15 5.34 42.20 10.09
N PHE A 16 6.41 41.50 10.50
CA PHE A 16 6.50 40.04 10.51
C PHE A 16 6.02 39.38 11.81
N ALA A 17 5.57 40.15 12.81
CA ALA A 17 5.10 39.57 14.07
C ALA A 17 3.81 38.77 13.86
N ILE A 18 3.78 37.53 14.35
CA ILE A 18 2.60 36.65 14.29
C ILE A 18 1.52 37.17 15.25
N GLN A 19 1.93 37.61 16.44
CA GLN A 19 1.05 38.15 17.48
C GLN A 19 1.72 39.31 18.23
N CYS A 20 0.90 40.21 18.78
CA CYS A 20 1.37 41.27 19.66
C CYS A 20 1.84 40.69 21.01
N ILE A 21 3.07 41.03 21.43
CA ILE A 21 3.63 40.59 22.72
C ILE A 21 2.91 41.25 23.92
N LYS A 22 2.28 42.41 23.72
CA LYS A 22 1.61 43.15 24.81
C LYS A 22 0.19 42.67 25.08
N CYS A 23 -0.61 42.45 24.03
CA CYS A 23 -2.04 42.12 24.19
C CYS A 23 -2.45 40.78 23.60
N GLY A 24 -1.55 40.09 22.89
CA GLY A 24 -1.86 38.82 22.24
C GLY A 24 -2.67 38.93 20.93
N TYR A 25 -2.96 40.14 20.44
CA TYR A 25 -3.70 40.30 19.18
C TYR A 25 -2.95 39.69 17.97
N PRO A 26 -3.60 38.89 17.11
CA PRO A 26 -2.98 38.29 15.93
C PRO A 26 -2.73 39.33 14.83
N ILE A 27 -1.46 39.52 14.44
CA ILE A 27 -1.02 40.61 13.55
C ILE A 27 -0.83 40.15 12.09
N ASN A 28 -0.52 38.87 11.89
CA ASN A 28 -0.37 38.26 10.57
C ASN A 28 -1.40 37.15 10.41
N SER A 29 -2.60 37.51 9.92
CA SER A 29 -3.70 36.56 9.68
C SER A 29 -3.71 36.01 8.26
N ASN A 30 -2.86 36.50 7.33
CA ASN A 30 -2.90 36.09 5.93
C ASN A 30 -1.48 36.06 5.34
N ASN A 31 -0.85 34.89 5.42
CA ASN A 31 -0.33 34.13 4.27
C ASN A 31 0.66 33.08 4.77
N ASN A 32 0.32 31.81 4.53
CA ASN A 32 1.21 30.66 4.64
C ASN A 32 1.74 30.36 6.05
N ILE A 33 0.83 30.22 7.01
CA ILE A 33 1.03 29.13 7.98
C ILE A 33 0.88 27.86 7.14
N SER A 34 2.01 27.45 6.57
CA SER A 34 2.29 26.06 6.28
C SER A 34 1.74 25.27 7.47
N LYS A 35 0.61 24.59 7.23
CA LYS A 35 0.23 23.40 7.97
C LYS A 35 1.32 22.36 7.72
N THR A 36 2.49 22.59 8.27
CA THR A 36 3.56 21.61 8.42
C THR A 36 3.68 21.42 9.92
N SER A 37 3.35 20.20 10.36
CA SER A 37 3.52 19.67 11.71
C SER A 37 2.70 20.44 12.77
N TYR A 38 1.65 19.94 13.40
CA TYR A 38 1.40 18.61 13.96
C TYR A 38 -0.14 18.47 14.08
N LEU A 39 -0.69 17.27 13.87
CA LEU A 39 -2.12 16.94 13.98
C LEU A 39 -3.03 17.37 12.81
N SER A 40 -2.74 16.87 11.63
CA SER A 40 -3.79 16.20 10.86
C SER A 40 -3.29 14.80 10.59
N ASN A 41 -4.01 13.80 11.07
CA ASN A 41 -3.99 12.48 10.47
C ASN A 41 -4.01 12.69 8.96
N ASP A 42 -2.90 12.42 8.29
CA ASP A 42 -2.88 12.19 6.86
C ASP A 42 -3.84 11.04 6.67
N LYS A 43 -5.09 11.41 6.38
CA LYS A 43 -6.06 10.52 5.78
C LYS A 43 -5.44 10.26 4.42
N ILE A 44 -4.56 9.24 4.37
CA ILE A 44 -4.04 8.65 3.13
C ILE A 44 -5.24 8.65 2.21
N ASN A 45 -5.17 9.43 1.14
CA ASN A 45 -6.20 9.52 0.13
C ASN A 45 -6.23 8.15 -0.56
N ASN A 46 -6.85 7.19 0.13
CA ASN A 46 -7.09 5.81 -0.26
C ASN A 46 -7.89 5.73 -1.58
N SER A 47 -8.40 6.87 -2.06
CA SER A 47 -9.06 7.04 -3.35
C SER A 47 -8.13 6.93 -4.55
N GLU A 48 -6.81 7.10 -4.39
CA GLU A 48 -5.86 7.04 -5.53
C GLU A 48 -5.18 5.68 -5.67
N VAL A 49 -5.15 4.86 -4.62
CA VAL A 49 -4.47 3.56 -4.67
C VAL A 49 -5.40 2.50 -5.23
N SER A 50 -5.05 1.98 -6.40
CA SER A 50 -5.83 0.95 -7.09
C SER A 50 -5.87 -0.35 -6.28
N ASN A 51 -7.09 -0.86 -6.05
CA ASN A 51 -7.32 -2.14 -5.38
C ASN A 51 -7.14 -3.36 -6.31
N VAL A 52 -6.85 -3.11 -7.59
CA VAL A 52 -6.71 -4.14 -8.63
C VAL A 52 -5.63 -5.15 -8.25
N TYR A 53 -4.47 -4.69 -7.79
CA TYR A 53 -3.36 -5.57 -7.43
C TYR A 53 -3.68 -6.46 -6.22
N ALA A 54 -4.43 -5.96 -5.24
CA ALA A 54 -4.89 -6.79 -4.11
C ALA A 54 -5.86 -7.89 -4.55
N TRP A 55 -6.76 -7.59 -5.49
CA TRP A 55 -7.65 -8.57 -6.08
C TRP A 55 -6.89 -9.65 -6.86
N ILE A 56 -5.91 -9.26 -7.69
CA ILE A 56 -5.05 -10.20 -8.40
C ILE A 56 -4.34 -11.13 -7.39
N ILE A 57 -3.78 -10.56 -6.33
CA ILE A 57 -3.09 -11.31 -5.30
C ILE A 57 -4.04 -12.26 -4.57
N ALA A 58 -5.26 -11.82 -4.25
CA ALA A 58 -6.29 -12.65 -3.62
C ALA A 58 -6.67 -13.87 -4.47
N PHE A 59 -6.69 -13.73 -5.80
CA PHE A 59 -6.98 -14.82 -6.73
C PHE A 59 -5.76 -15.66 -7.13
N THR A 60 -4.57 -15.36 -6.61
CA THR A 60 -3.32 -16.09 -6.95
C THR A 60 -3.43 -17.61 -6.80
N PRO A 61 -4.10 -18.20 -5.78
CA PRO A 61 -4.21 -19.65 -5.68
C PRO A 61 -4.87 -20.29 -6.90
N ILE A 62 -5.91 -19.66 -7.44
CA ILE A 62 -6.64 -20.15 -8.63
C ILE A 62 -5.84 -19.85 -9.91
N ILE A 63 -5.20 -18.69 -9.99
CA ILE A 63 -4.33 -18.36 -11.13
C ILE A 63 -3.14 -19.33 -11.19
N GLY A 64 -2.61 -19.72 -10.04
CA GLY A 64 -1.51 -20.67 -9.90
C GLY A 64 -1.86 -22.06 -10.44
N THR A 65 -3.02 -22.62 -10.08
CA THR A 65 -3.46 -23.93 -10.61
C THR A 65 -3.64 -23.90 -12.12
N PHE A 66 -4.20 -22.81 -12.65
CA PHE A 66 -4.37 -22.63 -14.08
C PHE A 66 -3.03 -22.59 -14.83
N VAL A 67 -2.07 -21.79 -14.35
CA VAL A 67 -0.73 -21.69 -14.96
C VAL A 67 0.04 -23.00 -14.82
N GLN A 68 -0.10 -23.71 -13.69
CA GLN A 68 0.48 -25.03 -13.48
C GLN A 68 -0.04 -26.05 -14.49
N GLY A 69 -1.36 -26.12 -14.68
CA GLY A 69 -1.99 -27.00 -15.67
C GLY A 69 -1.60 -26.67 -17.11
N PHE A 70 -1.49 -25.37 -17.43
CA PHE A 70 -0.99 -24.93 -18.72
C PHE A 70 0.45 -25.38 -18.97
N MET A 71 1.35 -25.21 -17.98
CA MET A 71 2.75 -25.67 -18.07
C MET A 71 2.86 -27.19 -18.21
N PHE A 72 2.04 -27.94 -17.45
CA PHE A 72 1.97 -29.39 -17.54
C PHE A 72 1.53 -29.86 -18.94
N GLY A 73 0.46 -29.28 -19.48
CA GLY A 73 -0.03 -29.61 -20.82
C GLY A 73 0.97 -29.21 -21.92
N PHE A 74 1.53 -28.00 -21.83
CA PHE A 74 2.51 -27.50 -22.77
C PHE A 74 3.77 -28.37 -22.80
N MET A 75 4.40 -28.60 -21.63
CA MET A 75 5.66 -29.33 -21.56
C MET A 75 5.52 -30.80 -22.00
N ASN A 76 4.42 -31.46 -21.62
CA ASN A 76 4.15 -32.84 -22.07
C ASN A 76 3.78 -32.92 -23.55
N SER A 77 3.31 -31.84 -24.16
CA SER A 77 3.07 -31.81 -25.61
C SER A 77 4.36 -31.80 -26.44
N PHE A 78 5.45 -31.22 -25.93
CA PHE A 78 6.74 -31.18 -26.65
C PHE A 78 7.65 -32.36 -26.31
N ASN A 79 7.33 -33.14 -25.27
CA ASN A 79 8.20 -34.18 -24.76
C ASN A 79 7.46 -35.52 -24.69
N SER A 80 7.75 -36.41 -25.65
CA SER A 80 7.05 -37.70 -25.80
C SER A 80 7.21 -38.67 -24.62
N ASN A 81 8.15 -38.42 -23.70
CA ASN A 81 8.49 -39.34 -22.62
C ASN A 81 7.72 -39.11 -21.30
N HIS A 82 6.67 -38.28 -21.28
CA HIS A 82 5.81 -38.02 -20.10
C HIS A 82 6.57 -37.96 -18.75
N TYR A 83 7.70 -37.26 -18.75
CA TYR A 83 8.62 -37.24 -17.60
C TYR A 83 8.11 -36.34 -16.47
N TYR A 84 7.22 -35.40 -16.78
CA TYR A 84 6.77 -34.38 -15.84
C TYR A 84 5.38 -34.71 -15.29
N ASN A 85 5.31 -34.87 -13.98
CA ASN A 85 4.06 -34.92 -13.25
C ASN A 85 3.52 -33.50 -13.05
N PHE A 86 2.22 -33.39 -12.77
CA PHE A 86 1.59 -32.10 -12.47
C PHE A 86 2.28 -31.37 -11.30
N ASP A 87 2.70 -32.12 -10.28
CA ASP A 87 3.36 -31.58 -9.07
C ASP A 87 4.79 -31.07 -9.30
N SER A 88 5.42 -31.43 -10.43
CA SER A 88 6.77 -30.98 -10.76
C SER A 88 6.86 -29.45 -10.89
N PHE A 89 5.72 -28.78 -11.07
CA PHE A 89 5.60 -27.34 -11.25
C PHE A 89 5.23 -26.58 -9.97
N TRP A 90 5.45 -27.16 -8.78
CA TRP A 90 5.21 -26.50 -7.48
C TRP A 90 5.85 -25.10 -7.35
N TRP A 91 6.99 -24.88 -8.02
CA TRP A 91 7.71 -23.61 -8.06
C TRP A 91 6.92 -22.47 -8.71
N VAL A 92 5.91 -22.77 -9.55
CA VAL A 92 5.05 -21.80 -10.21
C VAL A 92 4.34 -20.91 -9.18
N TYR A 93 3.87 -21.48 -8.08
CA TYR A 93 3.24 -20.71 -7.00
C TYR A 93 4.22 -19.74 -6.35
N ILE A 94 5.46 -20.17 -6.12
CA ILE A 94 6.49 -19.32 -5.50
C ILE A 94 6.80 -18.14 -6.42
N VAL A 95 6.96 -18.39 -7.72
CA VAL A 95 7.27 -17.35 -8.70
C VAL A 95 6.09 -16.38 -8.89
N LEU A 96 4.87 -16.89 -9.07
CA LEU A 96 3.68 -16.04 -9.27
C LEU A 96 3.41 -15.15 -8.06
N ASN A 97 3.43 -15.72 -6.85
CA ASN A 97 3.27 -14.92 -5.64
C ASN A 97 4.36 -13.83 -5.58
N SER A 98 5.62 -14.15 -5.96
CA SER A 98 6.77 -13.21 -5.92
C SER A 98 6.51 -12.00 -6.75
N ILE A 99 6.14 -12.25 -8.00
CA ILE A 99 5.95 -11.21 -8.98
C ILE A 99 4.79 -10.31 -8.55
N PHE A 100 3.64 -10.87 -8.17
CA PHE A 100 2.49 -10.04 -7.82
C PHE A 100 2.70 -9.20 -6.56
N CYS A 101 3.32 -9.76 -5.51
CA CYS A 101 3.66 -9.01 -4.31
C CYS A 101 4.64 -7.87 -4.61
N VAL A 102 5.70 -8.13 -5.39
CA VAL A 102 6.68 -7.09 -5.77
C VAL A 102 6.02 -5.98 -6.58
N VAL A 103 5.14 -6.32 -7.52
CA VAL A 103 4.43 -5.32 -8.34
C VAL A 103 3.49 -4.45 -7.50
N ASP A 104 2.75 -5.02 -6.54
CA ASP A 104 1.92 -4.21 -5.63
C ASP A 104 2.77 -3.30 -4.75
N ILE A 105 3.91 -3.77 -4.20
CA ILE A 105 4.84 -2.92 -3.43
C ILE A 105 5.33 -1.74 -4.28
N GLN A 106 5.73 -2.00 -5.53
CA GLN A 106 6.15 -0.94 -6.45
C GLN A 106 5.01 0.06 -6.72
N ASN A 107 3.78 -0.43 -6.85
CA ASN A 107 2.60 0.43 -7.01
C ASN A 107 2.35 1.31 -5.77
N LEU A 108 2.49 0.74 -4.56
CA LEU A 108 2.37 1.49 -3.30
C LEU A 108 3.47 2.56 -3.17
N GLN A 109 4.70 2.24 -3.58
CA GLN A 109 5.82 3.18 -3.56
C GLN A 109 5.64 4.34 -4.54
N LYS A 110 5.08 4.09 -5.72
CA LYS A 110 4.74 5.14 -6.70
C LYS A 110 3.74 6.16 -6.16
N ASN A 111 2.87 5.73 -5.25
CA ASN A 111 1.86 6.58 -4.61
C ASN A 111 2.40 7.29 -3.34
N ASN A 112 3.73 7.42 -3.17
CA ASN A 112 4.39 8.05 -2.03
C ASN A 112 4.03 7.45 -0.65
N ILE A 113 3.49 6.23 -0.64
CA ILE A 113 3.22 5.52 0.61
C ILE A 113 4.55 5.00 1.12
N ASN A 114 4.97 5.49 2.30
CA ASN A 114 6.17 5.03 2.98
C ASN A 114 5.98 3.57 3.44
N THR A 115 6.25 2.63 2.52
CA THR A 115 6.43 1.19 2.78
C THR A 115 7.73 0.89 3.56
N LYS A 116 8.30 1.92 4.21
CA LYS A 116 9.66 1.99 4.76
C LYS A 116 9.79 1.68 6.24
N GLY A 117 8.71 1.75 7.01
CA GLY A 117 8.75 0.88 8.17
C GLY A 117 8.89 -0.54 7.61
N LYS A 118 9.68 -1.38 8.26
CA LYS A 118 10.00 -2.83 8.12
C LYS A 118 8.90 -3.79 7.53
N TYR A 119 7.98 -3.29 6.70
CA TYR A 119 6.58 -3.62 6.43
C TYR A 119 6.46 -3.81 4.91
N LEU A 120 6.84 -4.98 4.43
CA LEU A 120 5.82 -5.97 4.19
C LEU A 120 6.23 -7.37 4.65
N SER A 121 7.32 -7.46 5.43
CA SER A 121 7.96 -8.68 5.91
C SER A 121 8.38 -9.62 4.78
N LEU A 122 9.66 -10.01 4.71
CA LEU A 122 10.10 -11.11 3.85
C LEU A 122 9.21 -12.36 3.97
N TRP A 123 8.56 -12.54 5.13
CA TRP A 123 7.60 -13.61 5.38
C TRP A 123 6.23 -13.43 4.72
N GLY A 124 5.79 -12.20 4.44
CA GLY A 124 4.55 -11.95 3.70
C GLY A 124 4.60 -12.49 2.26
N PHE A 125 5.82 -12.73 1.77
CA PHE A 125 6.06 -13.37 0.50
C PHE A 125 5.70 -14.87 0.51
N PHE A 126 6.04 -15.55 1.61
CA PHE A 126 5.70 -16.96 1.83
C PHE A 126 4.26 -17.12 2.35
N PHE A 127 3.79 -16.13 3.13
CA PHE A 127 2.46 -16.08 3.72
C PHE A 127 1.67 -14.90 3.16
N VAL A 128 1.15 -15.07 1.94
CA VAL A 128 0.30 -14.11 1.24
C VAL A 128 -0.89 -13.59 2.08
N PRO A 129 -1.57 -14.41 2.91
CA PRO A 129 -2.64 -13.90 3.78
C PRO A 129 -2.16 -12.81 4.74
N VAL A 130 -1.01 -13.06 5.38
CA VAL A 130 -0.41 -12.13 6.35
C VAL A 130 -0.05 -10.82 5.65
N TYR A 131 0.42 -10.91 4.41
CA TYR A 131 0.68 -9.73 3.60
C TYR A 131 -0.60 -8.93 3.31
N LEU A 132 -1.65 -9.55 2.76
CA LEU A 132 -2.90 -8.86 2.44
C LEU A 132 -3.53 -8.20 3.67
N PHE A 133 -3.43 -8.86 4.83
CA PHE A 133 -3.87 -8.31 6.10
C PHE A 133 -3.11 -7.04 6.49
N LYS A 134 -1.76 -7.09 6.47
CA LYS A 134 -0.92 -5.93 6.78
C LYS A 134 -1.13 -4.79 5.79
N ARG A 135 -1.34 -5.11 4.51
CA ARG A 135 -1.66 -4.11 3.47
C ARG A 135 -2.99 -3.41 3.77
N ALA A 136 -4.02 -4.15 4.19
CA ALA A 136 -5.30 -3.58 4.57
C ALA A 136 -5.17 -2.65 5.80
N GLU A 137 -4.36 -3.04 6.79
CA GLU A 137 -4.06 -2.23 7.98
C GLU A 137 -3.32 -0.92 7.63
N LEU A 138 -2.31 -1.00 6.77
CA LEU A 138 -1.56 0.17 6.30
C LEU A 138 -2.44 1.18 5.54
N LEU A 139 -3.39 0.68 4.75
CA LEU A 139 -4.32 1.50 3.96
C LEU A 139 -5.61 1.84 4.71
N ASN A 140 -5.80 1.39 5.96
CA ASN A 140 -7.09 1.48 6.68
C ASN A 140 -8.29 1.03 5.83
N GLN A 141 -8.13 -0.05 5.07
CA GLN A 141 -9.16 -0.64 4.22
C GLN A 141 -9.74 -1.92 4.85
N ASN A 142 -10.88 -2.38 4.33
CA ASN A 142 -11.48 -3.64 4.75
C ASN A 142 -10.58 -4.85 4.40
N GLN A 143 -10.55 -5.84 5.30
CA GLN A 143 -9.77 -7.07 5.17
C GLN A 143 -10.40 -8.09 4.21
N THR A 144 -11.28 -7.65 3.31
CA THR A 144 -12.04 -8.52 2.40
C THR A 144 -11.12 -9.40 1.54
N TYR A 145 -10.02 -8.83 1.03
CA TYR A 145 -9.03 -9.53 0.19
C TYR A 145 -8.39 -10.72 0.91
N PHE A 146 -8.17 -10.62 2.21
CA PHE A 146 -7.61 -11.71 3.02
C PHE A 146 -8.54 -12.92 3.05
N TRP A 147 -9.84 -12.70 3.30
CA TRP A 147 -10.84 -13.76 3.32
C TRP A 147 -11.05 -14.39 1.93
N ILE A 148 -11.03 -13.57 0.88
CA ILE A 148 -11.11 -14.04 -0.49
C ILE A 148 -9.92 -14.95 -0.82
N TRP A 149 -8.70 -14.58 -0.41
CA TRP A 149 -7.53 -15.42 -0.62
C TRP A 149 -7.69 -16.78 0.06
N ILE A 150 -8.17 -16.82 1.31
CA ILE A 150 -8.40 -18.08 2.03
C ILE A 150 -9.43 -18.93 1.29
N LEU A 151 -10.54 -18.33 0.88
CA LEU A 151 -11.57 -19.03 0.11
C LEU A 151 -11.01 -19.60 -1.21
N ALA A 152 -10.27 -18.78 -1.95
CA ALA A 152 -9.65 -19.17 -3.22
C ALA A 152 -8.62 -20.29 -3.02
N PHE A 153 -7.84 -20.23 -1.94
CA PHE A 153 -6.90 -21.28 -1.58
C PHE A 153 -7.60 -22.59 -1.26
N LEU A 154 -8.68 -22.56 -0.45
CA LEU A 154 -9.47 -23.75 -0.15
C LEU A 154 -10.06 -24.36 -1.42
N ILE A 155 -10.61 -23.54 -2.32
CA ILE A 155 -11.12 -24.01 -3.61
C ILE A 155 -10.01 -24.64 -4.46
N SER A 156 -8.82 -24.02 -4.48
CA SER A 156 -7.68 -24.53 -5.27
C SER A 156 -7.15 -25.89 -4.80
N LEU A 157 -7.45 -26.32 -3.57
CA LEU A 157 -7.09 -27.65 -3.08
C LEU A 157 -8.01 -28.76 -3.61
N PHE A 158 -9.19 -28.41 -4.12
CA PHE A 158 -10.16 -29.37 -4.69
C PHE A 158 -10.12 -29.43 -6.22
N ILE A 159 -9.31 -28.59 -6.86
CA ILE A 159 -9.11 -28.52 -8.32
C ILE A 159 -7.79 -29.21 -8.63
#